data_AF-A0A3D8Z080-F1
#
_entry.id   AF-A0A3D8Z080-F1
#
_cell.length_a   1.000
_cell.length_b   1.000
_cell.length_c   1.000
_cell.angle_alpha   90.00
_cell.angle_beta   90.00
_cell.angle_gamma   90.00
#
_symmetry.space_group_name_H-M   'P 1'
#
loop_
_entity.id
_entity.type
_entity.pdbx_description
1 polymer ?
#
loop_
_entity_poly.entity_id
_entity_poly.type
_entity_poly.pdbx_seq_one_letter_code
_entity_poly.pdbx_strand_id
1 'polypeptide(L)' 'ELQDYVNWFNRIRIHGTLDYLTPIEYRLGTL' A
#
# COMPACT_ATOMS: atom_id res chain seq x y z
N GLU A 1 13.44 -9.69 -6.93
CA GLU A 1 12.87 -8.72 -7.89
C GLU A 1 11.34 -8.63 -7.82
N LEU A 2 10.55 -9.61 -8.31
CA LEU A 2 9.07 -9.51 -8.25
C LEU A 2 8.54 -9.43 -6.82
N GLN A 3 9.08 -10.23 -5.90
CA GLN A 3 8.65 -10.23 -4.50
C GLN A 3 8.92 -8.87 -3.84
N ASP A 4 10.04 -8.24 -4.17
CA ASP A 4 10.42 -6.92 -3.66
C ASP A 4 9.48 -5.84 -4.20
N TYR A 5 9.14 -5.90 -5.50
CA TYR A 5 8.16 -5.02 -6.11
C TYR A 5 6.76 -5.18 -5.47
N VAL A 6 6.31 -6.41 -5.29
CA VAL A 6 5.02 -6.72 -4.65
C VAL A 6 4.99 -6.21 -3.21
N ASN A 7 6.08 -6.37 -2.46
CA ASN A 7 6.19 -5.84 -1.11
C ASN A 7 6.17 -4.32 -1.07
N TRP A 8 6.94 -3.67 -1.96
CA TRP A 8 6.97 -2.21 -2.07
C TRP A 8 5.59 -1.66 -2.41
N PHE A 9 4.94 -2.18 -3.45
CA PHE A 9 3.62 -1.72 -3.89
C PHE A 9 2.54 -1.85 -2.80
N ASN A 10 2.52 -2.98 -2.08
CA ASN A 10 1.49 -3.22 -1.08
C ASN A 10 1.68 -2.43 0.22
N ARG A 11 2.91 -1.99 0.52
CA ARG A 11 3.28 -1.42 1.82
C ARG A 11 3.73 0.04 1.77
N ILE A 12 4.14 0.55 0.61
CA ILE A 12 4.60 1.94 0.47
C ILE A 12 3.45 2.85 0.07
N ARG A 13 3.30 3.94 0.83
CA ARG A 13 2.37 5.03 0.55
C ARG A 13 3.03 6.03 -0.40
N ILE A 14 2.50 6.15 -1.61
CA ILE A 14 3.07 7.02 -2.66
C ILE A 14 2.77 8.50 -2.39
N HIS A 15 1.66 8.81 -1.70
CA HIS A 15 1.20 10.17 -1.44
C HIS A 15 0.97 10.42 0.06
N GLY A 16 2.06 10.60 0.80
CA GLY A 16 2.02 10.84 2.25
C GLY A 16 1.23 12.10 2.66
N THR A 17 1.09 13.08 1.77
CA THR A 17 0.35 14.33 2.01
C THR A 17 -1.14 14.24 1.74
N LEU A 18 -1.59 13.25 0.96
CA LEU A 18 -3.00 13.07 0.59
C LEU A 18 -3.73 12.06 1.49
N ASP A 19 -3.06 11.59 2.54
CA ASP A 19 -3.53 10.59 3.50
C ASP A 19 -4.13 9.32 2.84
N TYR A 20 -3.59 8.92 1.69
CA TYR A 20 -4.03 7.70 1.01
C TYR A 20 -3.60 6.47 1.78
N LEU A 21 -4.51 5.51 1.89
CA LEU A 21 -4.22 4.18 2.41
C LEU A 21 -3.37 3.39 1.41
N THR A 22 -2.46 2.57 1.93
CA THR A 22 -1.79 1.55 1.13
C THR A 22 -2.78 0.48 0.67
N PRO A 23 -2.47 -0.29 -0.39
CA PRO A 23 -3.38 -1.33 -0.88
C PRO A 23 -3.81 -2.35 0.19
N ILE A 24 -2.91 -2.69 1.12
CA ILE A 24 -3.23 -3.62 2.22
C ILE A 24 -4.12 -2.96 3.29
N GLU A 25 -3.85 -1.72 3.65
CA GLU A 25 -4.67 -0.95 4.61
C GLU A 25 -6.09 -0.76 4.09
N TYR A 26 -6.23 -0.42 2.79
CA TYR A 26 -7.54 -0.31 2.15
C TYR A 26 -8.32 -1.62 2.21
N ARG A 27 -7.68 -2.75 1.85
CA ARG A 27 -8.33 -4.08 1.91
C ARG A 27 -8.80 -4.42 3.34
N LEU A 28 -7.97 -4.15 4.35
CA LEU A 28 -8.28 -4.46 5.75
C LEU A 28 -9.39 -3.56 6.32
N GLY A 29 -9.47 -2.30 5.90
CA GLY A 29 -10.53 -1.39 6.33
C GLY A 29 -11.89 -1.63 5.67
N THR A 30 -11.92 -2.37 4.55
CA THR A 30 -13.15 -2.70 3.81
C THR A 30 -13.76 -4.06 4.19
N LEU A 31 -13.15 -4.80 5.12
CA LEU A 31 -13.66 -6.05 5.69
C LEU A 31 -14.34 -5.78 7.04
#